data_AF-A0A537G3M0-F1
#
_entry.id   AF-A0A537G3M0-F1
#
_cell.length_a   1.000
_cell.length_b   1.000
_cell.length_c   1.000
_cell.angle_alpha   90.00
_cell.angle_beta   90.00
_cell.angle_gamma   90.00
#
_symmetry.space_group_name_H-M   'P 1'
#
loop_
_entity.id
_entity.type
_entity.pdbx_description
1 polymer ?
#
loop_
_entity_poly.entity_id
_entity_poly.type
_entity_poly.pdbx_seq_one_letter_code
_entity_poly.pdbx_strand_id
1 'polypeptide(L)' 'MKTELEHIKHHIKYPANKTQVLAACNNMTDVPSIDKEFVTKSLPDNNYKGPEDVVRALLNKV' A
#
# COMPACT_ATOMS: atom_id res chain seq x y z
N MET A 1 0.87 -10.98 -2.26
CA MET A 1 1.76 -10.44 -1.20
C MET A 1 3.16 -10.02 -1.65
N LYS A 2 3.99 -10.81 -2.36
CA LYS A 2 5.38 -10.37 -2.70
C LYS A 2 5.44 -9.18 -3.67
N THR A 3 4.62 -9.19 -4.71
CA THR A 3 4.59 -8.14 -5.75
C THR A 3 4.15 -6.79 -5.19
N GLU A 4 3.11 -6.78 -4.36
CA GLU A 4 2.59 -5.54 -3.76
C GLU A 4 3.60 -4.82 -2.86
N LEU A 5 4.36 -5.60 -2.08
CA LEU A 5 5.41 -5.10 -1.21
C LEU A 5 6.55 -4.45 -1.98
N GLU A 6 6.98 -5.06 -3.09
CA GLU A 6 7.99 -4.47 -3.96
C GLU A 6 7.48 -3.20 -4.64
N HIS A 7 6.20 -3.18 -5.02
CA HIS A 7 5.58 -2.01 -5.63
C HIS A 7 5.47 -0.83 -4.66
N ILE A 8 5.04 -1.09 -3.43
CA ILE A 8 5.06 -0.10 -2.35
C ILE A 8 6.50 0.43 -2.19
N LYS A 9 7.52 -0.43 -2.23
CA LYS A 9 8.93 -0.02 -2.09
C LYS A 9 9.50 0.80 -3.25
N HIS A 10 9.14 0.52 -4.50
CA HIS A 10 9.81 1.11 -5.67
C HIS A 10 8.94 2.04 -6.52
N HIS A 11 7.60 1.90 -6.48
CA HIS A 11 6.70 2.63 -7.39
C HIS A 11 5.96 3.79 -6.74
N ILE A 12 5.96 3.90 -5.41
CA ILE A 12 5.32 5.00 -4.68
C ILE A 12 6.36 6.06 -4.32
N LYS A 13 6.07 7.33 -4.65
CA LYS A 13 6.87 8.46 -4.17
C LYS A 13 6.46 8.79 -2.74
N TYR A 14 7.42 8.71 -1.82
CA TYR A 14 7.24 9.07 -0.42
C TYR A 14 7.74 10.49 -0.12
N PRO A 15 7.16 11.19 0.88
CA PRO A 15 6.06 10.74 1.76
C PRO A 15 4.71 10.64 1.02
N ALA A 16 3.90 9.65 1.38
CA ALA A 16 2.60 9.36 0.78
C ALA A 16 1.53 9.13 1.84
N ASN A 17 0.29 9.54 1.57
CA ASN A 17 -0.86 9.21 2.42
C ASN A 17 -1.61 7.97 1.93
N LYS A 18 -2.55 7.46 2.75
CA LYS A 18 -3.40 6.31 2.39
C LYS A 18 -4.01 6.44 0.99
N THR A 19 -4.57 7.59 0.65
CA THR A 19 -5.20 7.81 -0.66
C THR A 19 -4.20 7.69 -1.81
N GLN A 20 -2.98 8.20 -1.66
CA GLN A 20 -1.93 8.07 -2.67
C GLN A 20 -1.44 6.62 -2.82
N VAL A 21 -1.30 5.89 -1.70
CA VAL A 21 -0.94 4.47 -1.73
C VAL A 21 -2.04 3.66 -2.42
N LEU A 22 -3.30 3.92 -2.09
CA LEU A 22 -4.45 3.27 -2.73
C LEU A 22 -4.61 3.63 -4.20
N ALA A 23 -4.34 4.89 -4.57
CA ALA A 23 -4.36 5.31 -5.97
C ALA A 23 -3.27 4.59 -6.77
N ALA A 24 -2.06 4.46 -6.21
CA ALA A 24 -0.97 3.70 -6.82
C ALA A 24 -1.34 2.22 -6.97
N CYS A 25 -1.87 1.56 -5.92
CA CYS A 25 -2.34 0.17 -6.01
C CYS A 25 -3.51 0.01 -6.99
N ASN A 26 -4.45 0.96 -7.06
CA ASN A 26 -5.59 0.89 -7.98
C ASN A 26 -5.17 1.04 -9.44
N ASN A 27 -4.18 1.88 -9.72
CA ASN A 27 -3.66 2.12 -11.06
C ASN A 27 -2.88 0.91 -11.61
N MET A 28 -2.54 -0.07 -10.75
CA MET A 28 -1.86 -1.30 -11.15
C MET A 28 -2.89 -2.36 -11.57
N THR A 29 -2.74 -2.85 -12.81
CA THR A 29 -3.56 -3.93 -13.39
C THR A 29 -3.13 -5.32 -12.91
N ASP A 30 -1.89 -5.44 -12.40
CA ASP A 30 -1.30 -6.67 -11.86
C ASP A 30 -1.76 -7.00 -10.43
N VAL A 31 -2.25 -6.00 -9.70
CA VAL A 31 -2.77 -6.17 -8.35
C VAL A 31 -4.23 -6.66 -8.42
N PRO A 32 -4.54 -7.85 -7.87
CA PRO A 32 -5.90 -8.37 -7.88
C PRO A 32 -6.80 -7.55 -6.94
N SER A 33 -8.10 -7.47 -7.27
CA SER A 33 -9.06 -6.65 -6.53
C SER A 33 -9.15 -7.01 -5.03
N ILE A 34 -8.89 -8.27 -4.68
CA ILE A 34 -8.93 -8.74 -3.29
C ILE A 34 -7.81 -8.12 -2.44
N ASP A 35 -6.61 -7.98 -2.99
CA ASP A 35 -5.52 -7.27 -2.33
C ASP A 35 -5.82 -5.76 -2.24
N LYS A 36 -6.47 -5.15 -3.25
CA LYS A 36 -6.91 -3.73 -3.18
C LYS A 36 -7.88 -3.48 -2.03
N GLU A 37 -8.86 -4.35 -1.84
CA GLU A 37 -9.80 -4.27 -0.71
C GLU A 37 -9.10 -4.48 0.62
N PHE A 38 -8.18 -5.45 0.68
CA PHE A 38 -7.36 -5.69 1.87
C PHE A 38 -6.54 -4.46 2.23
N VAL A 39 -5.79 -3.86 1.29
CA VAL A 39 -5.03 -2.64 1.55
C VAL A 39 -5.97 -1.50 1.96
N THR A 40 -7.13 -1.34 1.32
CA THR A 40 -8.09 -0.28 1.68
C THR A 40 -8.63 -0.41 3.10
N LYS A 41 -8.96 -1.63 3.54
CA LYS A 41 -9.48 -1.91 4.89
C LYS A 41 -8.37 -1.98 5.93
N SER A 42 -7.21 -2.51 5.56
CA SER A 42 -6.12 -2.79 6.47
C SER A 42 -5.24 -1.56 6.70
N LEU A 43 -4.96 -0.80 5.66
CA LEU A 43 -4.12 0.39 5.72
C LEU A 43 -4.86 1.51 6.47
N PRO A 44 -4.38 1.96 7.64
CA PRO A 44 -4.95 3.09 8.35
C PRO A 44 -4.77 4.39 7.56
N ASP A 45 -5.62 5.37 7.84
CA ASP A 45 -5.41 6.71 7.29
C ASP A 45 -4.24 7.36 8.04
N ASN A 46 -3.08 7.41 7.39
CA ASN A 46 -1.84 7.91 7.98
C ASN A 46 -0.90 8.45 6.90
N ASN A 47 0.11 9.22 7.35
CA ASN A 47 1.13 9.80 6.49
C ASN A 47 2.40 8.94 6.56
N TYR A 48 2.58 8.11 5.53
CA TYR A 48 3.68 7.16 5.43
C TYR A 48 4.93 7.87 4.92
N LYS A 49 6.00 7.84 5.72
CA LYS A 49 7.28 8.46 5.35
C LYS A 49 8.07 7.65 4.33
N GLY A 50 7.74 6.37 4.20
CA GLY A 50 8.45 5.42 3.38
C GLY A 50 7.64 4.15 3.22
N PRO A 51 8.13 3.23 2.38
CA PRO A 51 7.42 1.99 2.11
C PRO A 51 7.35 1.10 3.34
N GLU A 52 8.41 1.06 4.14
CA GLU A 52 8.46 0.28 5.38
C GLU A 52 7.33 0.62 6.35
N ASP A 53 6.90 1.88 6.37
CA ASP A 53 5.81 2.36 7.22
C ASP A 53 4.45 1.80 6.76
N VAL A 54 4.23 1.77 5.44
CA VAL A 54 3.06 1.13 4.81
C VAL A 54 3.06 -0.37 5.09
N VAL A 55 4.20 -1.03 4.89
CA VAL A 55 4.37 -2.48 5.14
C VAL A 55 4.07 -2.82 6.59
N ARG A 56 4.64 -2.06 7.53
CA ARG A 56 4.38 -2.23 8.97
C ARG A 56 2.91 -2.04 9.29
N ALA A 57 2.27 -1.02 8.72
CA ALA A 57 0.86 -0.77 8.95
C ALA A 57 -0.05 -1.89 8.41
N LEU A 58 0.31 -2.50 7.28
CA LEU A 58 -0.38 -3.67 6.73
C LEU A 58 -0.15 -4.93 7.56
N LEU A 59 1.08 -5.18 8.00
CA LEU A 59 1.44 -6.34 8.83
C LEU A 59 0.84 -6.28 10.24
N ASN A 60 0.69 -5.09 10.82
CA ASN A 60 0.14 -4.92 12.17
C ASN A 60 -1.36 -5.22 12.28
N LYS A 61 -2.03 -5.52 11.16
CA LYS A 61 -3.46 -5.86 11.10
C LYS A 61 -3.75 -7.31 10.67
N VAL A 62 -2.71 -8.12 10.40
CA VAL A 62 -2.83 -9.55 10.09
C VAL A 62 -2.57 -10.38 11.33
#